data_AF-K9ZHQ8-F1
#
_entry.id   AF-K9ZHQ8-F1
#
_cell.length_a   1.000
_cell.length_b   1.000
_cell.length_c   1.000
_cell.angle_alpha   90.00
_cell.angle_beta   90.00
_cell.angle_gamma   90.00
#
_symmetry.space_group_name_H-M   'P 1'
#
loop_
_entity.id
_entity.type
_entity.pdbx_description
1 polymer ?
#
loop_
_entity_poly.entity_id
_entity_poly.type
_entity_poly.pdbx_seq_one_letter_code
_entity_poly.pdbx_strand_id
1 'polypeptide(L)'
;MTSDTSSIDELIKTQNPFAGHIVVRPQQIWGKSFPDVPSINAHASNAVFDAIAKVNQGHLQTTSITIVAEKGLGKSHIISRIRHQLQTRQDSLFIYMSRYDNLNQIQNQFLQSVTSSLRAFARPDVMQWQEIAAALINEVAQKNYTPEQYISSVFPNWLKQHSPKAVDKLRITIEQKKPNISNPYMIQAILWTLSKPYVNYANYWLSGQKLPEEHAQVMGLPNPKYEDRESEALSNVRQILDIISDYRIPVICFDELDIADIADNGFTAAQVIANLTKDLYNNLQKSVLLLAMYPDTWNQQIRTLPQAEAVIDRLVSEQTDRQPIALKYLNSDDILALVQTWLQDFYHKHKQTPPHPLYPFDEIKLKALGKGKPTIRAVLKWCADNFVPKPNETIIDPDPVTPIDSNPVKPYFQSELVHLKNSINLLLDDELEISKALKFSFERLIGETVEGVTIEKIEDIPYDGHLDFKIVGNQQKIKIGVDVLQTSGGVGVTAALGKLIDYKRFDLTRGCLVRSKKIGTNASAARENLRKLLQEQGGEWVSLQSHDIKPLLAIFYVWENRDSYELTEEQIFEFIKQKQIAIKNPLIREILSDPSGQEPTNLTDDGLPISIPQSAGNTENININAK
;
A
#
# COMPACT_ATOMS: atom_id res chain seq x y z
N MET A 1 40.74 13.11 25.34
CA MET A 1 39.71 13.07 24.29
C MET A 1 38.77 11.90 24.58
N THR A 2 37.90 12.04 25.57
CA THR A 2 37.13 10.91 26.17
C THR A 2 35.67 11.26 26.48
N SER A 3 35.12 12.34 25.91
CA SER A 3 33.73 12.77 26.19
C SER A 3 32.67 12.13 25.29
N ASP A 4 33.00 11.69 24.07
CA ASP A 4 31.97 11.41 23.05
C ASP A 4 31.45 9.96 23.04
N THR A 5 32.24 8.99 23.53
CA THR A 5 31.82 7.57 23.59
C THR A 5 30.65 7.34 24.56
N SER A 6 30.58 8.10 25.65
CA SER A 6 29.48 8.00 26.62
C SER A 6 28.11 8.34 26.02
N SER A 7 28.05 9.35 25.15
CA SER A 7 26.82 9.76 24.46
C SER A 7 26.36 8.75 23.40
N ILE A 8 27.30 8.06 22.74
CA ILE A 8 26.98 7.04 21.73
C ILE A 8 26.48 5.76 22.40
N ASP A 9 27.09 5.35 23.52
CA ASP A 9 26.66 4.16 24.25
C ASP A 9 25.26 4.34 24.86
N GLU A 10 24.92 5.54 25.34
CA GLU A 10 23.56 5.88 25.76
C GLU A 10 22.56 5.84 24.59
N LEU A 11 22.95 6.34 23.42
CA LEU A 11 22.12 6.26 22.22
C LEU A 11 21.87 4.79 21.82
N ILE A 12 22.89 3.94 21.83
CA ILE A 12 22.78 2.51 21.52
C ILE A 12 21.86 1.79 22.53
N LYS A 13 21.97 2.13 23.82
CA LYS A 13 21.10 1.56 24.87
C LYS A 13 19.62 1.94 24.71
N THR A 14 19.35 3.10 24.12
CA THR A 14 17.98 3.65 24.04
C THR A 14 17.33 3.45 22.68
N GLN A 15 18.11 3.29 21.59
CA GLN A 15 17.60 3.18 20.23
C GLN A 15 18.36 2.13 19.45
N ASN A 16 17.64 1.13 18.95
CA ASN A 16 18.20 0.07 18.12
C ASN A 16 17.74 0.27 16.66
N PRO A 17 18.65 0.59 15.72
CA PRO A 17 18.26 0.86 14.34
C PRO A 17 17.80 -0.39 13.58
N PHE A 18 18.07 -1.61 14.07
CA PHE A 18 17.71 -2.86 13.39
C PHE A 18 16.38 -3.43 13.86
N ALA A 19 15.94 -3.07 15.07
CA ALA A 19 14.72 -3.59 15.67
C ALA A 19 13.47 -3.05 14.94
N GLY A 20 12.52 -3.94 14.62
CA GLY A 20 11.26 -3.54 14.00
C GLY A 20 11.30 -3.35 12.48
N HIS A 21 12.43 -3.59 11.80
CA HIS A 21 12.60 -3.27 10.38
C HIS A 21 12.97 -4.48 9.51
N ILE A 22 12.46 -5.67 9.85
CA ILE A 22 12.79 -6.93 9.17
C ILE A 22 11.76 -7.40 8.13
N VAL A 23 10.66 -6.66 7.99
CA VAL A 23 9.59 -6.89 7.01
C VAL A 23 9.39 -5.61 6.20
N VAL A 24 9.33 -5.76 4.87
CA VAL A 24 9.01 -4.69 3.92
C VAL A 24 7.52 -4.76 3.61
N ARG A 25 6.85 -3.62 3.68
CA ARG A 25 5.42 -3.44 3.37
C ARG A 25 5.24 -2.93 1.93
N PRO A 26 4.10 -3.24 1.29
CA PRO A 26 3.71 -2.61 0.03
C PRO A 26 3.83 -1.08 0.02
N GLN A 27 3.37 -0.40 1.08
CA GLN A 27 3.42 1.06 1.19
C GLN A 27 4.85 1.59 1.30
N GLN A 28 5.76 0.78 1.83
CA GLN A 28 7.19 1.11 1.98
C GLN A 28 7.95 1.05 0.65
N ILE A 29 7.44 0.34 -0.37
CA ILE A 29 7.98 0.40 -1.74
C ILE A 29 7.81 1.81 -2.31
N TRP A 30 6.70 2.47 -1.99
CA TRP A 30 6.40 3.85 -2.41
C TRP A 30 7.00 4.93 -1.48
N GLY A 31 7.35 4.58 -0.25
CA GLY A 31 7.99 5.49 0.71
C GLY A 31 9.52 5.49 0.65
N LYS A 32 10.14 6.15 1.64
CA LYS A 32 11.53 5.85 2.04
C LYS A 32 11.45 4.76 3.10
N SER A 33 12.03 3.59 2.84
CA SER A 33 11.85 2.43 3.70
C SER A 33 13.15 1.91 4.27
N PHE A 34 14.01 1.34 3.41
CA PHE A 34 15.23 0.66 3.81
C PHE A 34 16.44 1.27 3.11
N PRO A 35 17.61 1.32 3.79
CA PRO A 35 18.84 1.71 3.13
C PRO A 35 19.15 0.72 2.00
N ASP A 36 19.36 1.24 0.78
CA ASP A 36 19.76 0.39 -0.35
C ASP A 36 21.24 0.02 -0.24
N VAL A 37 21.55 -1.25 -0.48
CA VAL A 37 22.91 -1.80 -0.51
C VAL A 37 23.19 -2.33 -1.91
N PRO A 38 23.71 -1.51 -2.84
CA PRO A 38 23.73 -1.83 -4.27
C PRO A 38 24.43 -3.14 -4.63
N SER A 39 25.39 -3.61 -3.83
CA SER A 39 26.09 -4.87 -4.05
C SER A 39 25.19 -6.10 -3.90
N ILE A 40 24.24 -6.07 -2.97
CA ILE A 40 23.39 -7.23 -2.66
C ILE A 40 22.45 -7.48 -3.83
N ASN A 41 22.54 -8.68 -4.41
CA ASN A 41 21.69 -9.13 -5.52
C ASN A 41 21.67 -8.17 -6.72
N ALA A 42 22.77 -7.45 -6.97
CA ALA A 42 22.89 -6.51 -8.10
C ALA A 42 22.54 -7.15 -9.44
N HIS A 43 22.85 -8.44 -9.63
CA HIS A 43 22.55 -9.18 -10.86
C HIS A 43 21.05 -9.19 -11.19
N ALA A 44 20.18 -9.26 -10.19
CA ALA A 44 18.74 -9.29 -10.39
C ALA A 44 18.18 -7.91 -10.77
N SER A 45 18.61 -6.84 -10.10
CA SER A 45 18.23 -5.47 -10.47
C SER A 45 18.79 -5.07 -11.83
N ASN A 46 20.03 -5.45 -12.14
CA ASN A 46 20.67 -5.15 -13.42
C ASN A 46 19.95 -5.82 -14.58
N ALA A 47 19.48 -7.06 -14.41
CA ALA A 47 18.68 -7.73 -15.44
C ALA A 47 17.43 -6.93 -15.82
N VAL A 48 16.77 -6.28 -14.84
CA VAL A 48 15.61 -5.41 -15.10
C VAL A 48 16.03 -4.16 -15.85
N PHE A 49 17.13 -3.50 -15.47
CA PHE A 49 17.60 -2.30 -16.18
C PHE A 49 18.09 -2.60 -17.59
N ASP A 50 18.75 -3.74 -17.80
CA ASP A 50 19.17 -4.21 -19.12
C ASP A 50 17.95 -4.49 -20.00
N ALA A 51 16.90 -5.09 -19.43
CA ALA A 51 15.64 -5.33 -20.11
C ALA A 51 14.95 -4.02 -20.53
N ILE A 52 14.91 -3.02 -19.64
CA ILE A 52 14.41 -1.66 -19.98
C ILE A 52 15.22 -1.07 -21.14
N ALA A 53 16.55 -1.18 -21.11
CA ALA A 53 17.41 -0.65 -22.18
C ALA A 53 17.12 -1.35 -23.52
N LYS A 54 16.95 -2.67 -23.54
CA LYS A 54 16.61 -3.44 -24.75
C LYS A 54 15.25 -3.05 -25.32
N VAL A 55 14.24 -2.89 -24.46
CA VAL A 55 12.90 -2.42 -24.87
C VAL A 55 12.97 -1.00 -25.44
N ASN A 56 13.72 -0.11 -24.78
CA ASN A 56 13.89 1.27 -25.25
C ASN A 56 14.58 1.36 -26.62
N GLN A 57 15.56 0.48 -26.87
CA GLN A 57 16.29 0.38 -28.13
C GLN A 57 15.47 -0.32 -29.23
N GLY A 58 14.28 -0.84 -28.92
CA GLY A 58 13.44 -1.57 -29.87
C GLY A 58 13.96 -2.97 -30.22
N HIS A 59 14.91 -3.50 -29.45
CA HIS A 59 15.36 -4.89 -29.60
C HIS A 59 14.27 -5.89 -29.17
N LEU A 60 13.43 -5.47 -28.23
CA LEU A 60 12.28 -6.22 -27.72
C LEU A 60 11.08 -5.29 -27.63
N GLN A 61 9.88 -5.81 -27.86
CA GLN A 61 8.64 -5.09 -27.56
C GLN A 61 8.35 -5.18 -26.06
N THR A 62 8.04 -6.38 -25.60
CA THR A 62 7.78 -6.66 -24.19
C THR A 62 8.67 -7.79 -23.70
N THR A 63 9.07 -7.72 -22.43
CA THR A 63 9.93 -8.70 -21.77
C THR A 63 9.45 -8.98 -20.36
N SER A 64 9.58 -10.23 -19.89
CA SER A 64 9.28 -10.57 -18.50
C SER A 64 10.47 -11.22 -17.81
N ILE A 65 10.61 -10.86 -16.54
CA ILE A 65 11.61 -11.40 -15.63
C ILE A 65 10.89 -11.97 -14.43
N THR A 66 11.21 -13.20 -14.06
CA THR A 66 10.77 -13.79 -12.80
C THR A 66 11.96 -13.90 -11.86
N ILE A 67 11.80 -13.38 -10.64
CA ILE A 67 12.73 -13.51 -9.53
C ILE A 67 12.20 -14.56 -8.56
N VAL A 68 13.03 -15.53 -8.21
CA VAL A 68 12.74 -16.49 -7.13
C VAL A 68 13.65 -16.29 -5.94
N ALA A 69 13.07 -16.29 -4.74
CA ALA A 69 13.85 -16.23 -3.52
C ALA A 69 13.07 -16.68 -2.29
N GLU A 70 13.73 -17.44 -1.43
CA GLU A 70 13.27 -17.80 -0.09
C GLU A 70 12.83 -16.59 0.76
N LYS A 71 12.04 -16.89 1.79
CA LYS A 71 11.57 -15.90 2.77
C LYS A 71 12.77 -15.16 3.38
N GLY A 72 12.76 -13.83 3.28
CA GLY A 72 13.78 -12.96 3.88
C GLY A 72 15.05 -12.72 3.04
N LEU A 73 15.16 -13.24 1.81
CA LEU A 73 16.29 -12.97 0.90
C LEU A 73 16.26 -11.60 0.20
N GLY A 74 15.16 -10.85 0.32
CA GLY A 74 15.10 -9.46 -0.15
C GLY A 74 14.34 -9.22 -1.46
N LYS A 75 13.32 -10.03 -1.81
CA LYS A 75 12.45 -9.79 -2.99
C LYS A 75 11.93 -8.35 -3.04
N SER A 76 11.20 -7.94 -2.00
CA SER A 76 10.62 -6.59 -1.92
C SER A 76 11.69 -5.49 -1.76
N HIS A 77 12.87 -5.80 -1.22
CA HIS A 77 14.01 -4.84 -1.20
C HIS A 77 14.50 -4.54 -2.61
N ILE A 78 14.63 -5.55 -3.48
CA ILE A 78 15.03 -5.36 -4.87
C ILE A 78 13.97 -4.59 -5.65
N ILE A 79 12.68 -4.88 -5.42
CA ILE A 79 11.58 -4.12 -6.02
C ILE A 79 11.64 -2.65 -5.58
N SER A 80 11.88 -2.40 -4.29
CA SER A 80 12.07 -1.04 -3.76
C SER A 80 13.26 -0.33 -4.41
N ARG A 81 14.41 -1.01 -4.59
CA ARG A 81 15.57 -0.48 -5.31
C ARG A 81 15.20 -0.10 -6.73
N ILE A 82 14.59 -1.02 -7.47
CA ILE A 82 14.18 -0.81 -8.87
C ILE A 82 13.32 0.46 -8.93
N ARG A 83 12.24 0.51 -8.14
CA ARG A 83 11.37 1.68 -8.06
C ARG A 83 12.16 2.97 -7.85
N HIS A 84 13.03 3.04 -6.84
CA HIS A 84 13.75 4.27 -6.51
C HIS A 84 14.73 4.70 -7.61
N GLN A 85 15.38 3.75 -8.25
CA GLN A 85 16.24 4.06 -9.40
C GLN A 85 15.40 4.54 -10.59
N LEU A 86 14.22 3.95 -10.86
CA LEU A 86 13.32 4.43 -11.91
C LEU A 86 12.81 5.85 -11.66
N GLN A 87 12.61 6.27 -10.41
CA GLN A 87 12.22 7.66 -10.10
C GLN A 87 13.23 8.71 -10.58
N THR A 88 14.52 8.33 -10.66
CA THR A 88 15.57 9.22 -11.17
C THR A 88 15.66 9.22 -12.71
N ARG A 89 14.96 8.30 -13.37
CA ARG A 89 14.97 8.14 -14.82
C ARG A 89 13.77 8.83 -15.46
N GLN A 90 13.95 9.27 -16.70
CA GLN A 90 12.88 9.84 -17.51
C GLN A 90 12.43 8.91 -18.63
N ASP A 91 12.84 7.66 -18.69
CA ASP A 91 12.48 6.74 -19.78
C ASP A 91 11.49 5.66 -19.35
N SER A 92 11.14 5.62 -18.07
CA SER A 92 10.42 4.51 -17.46
C SER A 92 9.49 4.99 -16.35
N LEU A 93 8.49 4.17 -16.03
CA LEU A 93 7.55 4.37 -14.94
C LEU A 93 7.45 3.09 -14.12
N PHE A 94 7.03 3.22 -12.86
CA PHE A 94 6.86 2.07 -11.97
C PHE A 94 5.39 1.80 -11.63
N ILE A 95 4.97 0.54 -11.76
CA ILE A 95 3.65 0.02 -11.39
C ILE A 95 3.85 -1.17 -10.46
N TYR A 96 3.10 -1.22 -9.36
CA TYR A 96 3.23 -2.26 -8.34
C TYR A 96 1.89 -2.82 -7.92
N MET A 97 1.80 -4.15 -7.89
CA MET A 97 0.66 -4.92 -7.40
C MET A 97 1.16 -6.00 -6.44
N SER A 98 0.61 -6.02 -5.23
CA SER A 98 0.92 -6.98 -4.15
C SER A 98 -0.33 -7.46 -3.41
N ARG A 99 -1.51 -6.99 -3.82
CA ARG A 99 -2.79 -7.35 -3.20
C ARG A 99 -3.67 -8.03 -4.23
N TYR A 100 -4.31 -9.10 -3.78
CA TYR A 100 -5.04 -10.05 -4.62
C TYR A 100 -6.37 -10.46 -3.96
N ASP A 101 -7.09 -9.50 -3.39
CA ASP A 101 -8.22 -9.73 -2.46
C ASP A 101 -9.35 -10.59 -3.06
N ASN A 102 -9.47 -10.64 -4.39
CA ASN A 102 -10.47 -11.41 -5.10
C ASN A 102 -9.91 -11.82 -6.47
N LEU A 103 -9.42 -13.06 -6.52
CA LEU A 103 -8.82 -13.65 -7.72
C LEU A 103 -9.81 -13.78 -8.89
N ASN A 104 -11.12 -13.77 -8.63
CA ASN A 104 -12.15 -13.80 -9.68
C ASN A 104 -12.39 -12.41 -10.32
N GLN A 105 -11.83 -11.33 -9.74
CA GLN A 105 -11.90 -9.95 -10.26
C GLN A 105 -10.50 -9.37 -10.49
N ILE A 106 -9.55 -10.22 -10.86
CA ILE A 106 -8.13 -9.86 -10.93
C ILE A 106 -7.84 -8.76 -11.95
N GLN A 107 -8.60 -8.67 -13.04
CA GLN A 107 -8.42 -7.66 -14.07
C GLN A 107 -8.83 -6.28 -13.55
N ASN A 108 -9.95 -6.20 -12.83
CA ASN A 108 -10.37 -4.99 -12.15
C ASN A 108 -9.40 -4.59 -11.03
N GLN A 109 -8.90 -5.55 -10.24
CA GLN A 109 -7.87 -5.28 -9.23
C GLN A 109 -6.55 -4.80 -9.84
N PHE A 110 -6.17 -5.35 -10.98
CA PHE A 110 -5.00 -4.90 -11.72
C PHE A 110 -5.21 -3.48 -12.27
N LEU A 111 -6.39 -3.14 -12.80
CA LEU A 111 -6.73 -1.76 -13.19
C LEU A 111 -6.60 -0.79 -12.03
N GLN A 112 -7.13 -1.16 -10.87
CA GLN A 112 -7.02 -0.34 -9.65
C GLN A 112 -5.56 -0.19 -9.21
N SER A 113 -4.75 -1.25 -9.31
CA SER A 113 -3.32 -1.21 -8.97
C SER A 113 -2.52 -0.33 -9.92
N VAL A 114 -2.77 -0.42 -11.24
CA VAL A 114 -2.16 0.41 -12.28
C VAL A 114 -2.51 1.88 -12.04
N THR A 115 -3.79 2.19 -11.88
CA THR A 115 -4.27 3.57 -11.73
C THR A 115 -3.82 4.17 -10.39
N SER A 116 -3.79 3.39 -9.31
CA SER A 116 -3.23 3.79 -8.02
C SER A 116 -1.72 4.06 -8.12
N SER A 117 -0.97 3.18 -8.79
CA SER A 117 0.46 3.37 -9.05
C SER A 117 0.73 4.66 -9.82
N LEU A 118 -0.10 4.98 -10.83
CA LEU A 118 0.03 6.20 -11.64
C LEU A 118 -0.30 7.50 -10.89
N ARG A 119 -0.91 7.40 -9.70
CA ARG A 119 -1.12 8.53 -8.79
C ARG A 119 0.09 8.83 -7.91
N ALA A 120 1.05 7.90 -7.81
CA ALA A 120 2.26 8.14 -7.07
C ALA A 120 3.03 9.33 -7.66
N PHE A 121 3.66 10.11 -6.78
CA PHE A 121 4.49 11.23 -7.21
C PHE A 121 5.79 10.71 -7.86
N ALA A 122 5.98 11.04 -9.14
CA ALA A 122 7.24 10.83 -9.84
C ALA A 122 8.28 11.86 -9.40
N ARG A 123 7.82 13.10 -9.18
CA ARG A 123 8.58 14.28 -8.74
C ARG A 123 7.81 14.99 -7.63
N PRO A 124 8.44 15.91 -6.86
CA PRO A 124 7.70 16.70 -5.88
C PRO A 124 6.46 17.33 -6.53
N ASP A 125 5.29 17.02 -5.99
CA ASP A 125 3.98 17.55 -6.40
C ASP A 125 3.49 17.21 -7.82
N VAL A 126 4.12 16.25 -8.53
CA VAL A 126 3.69 15.80 -9.87
C VAL A 126 3.44 14.29 -9.91
N MET A 127 2.20 13.90 -10.16
CA MET A 127 1.80 12.49 -10.31
C MET A 127 2.28 11.93 -11.65
N GLN A 128 2.53 10.61 -11.73
CA GLN A 128 2.86 9.95 -13.01
C GLN A 128 1.79 10.23 -14.08
N TRP A 129 0.51 10.24 -13.72
CA TRP A 129 -0.60 10.63 -14.63
C TRP A 129 -0.40 11.99 -15.30
N GLN A 130 0.10 12.96 -14.54
CA GLN A 130 0.26 14.34 -15.01
C GLN A 130 1.47 14.47 -15.94
N GLU A 131 2.50 13.64 -15.78
CA GLU A 131 3.59 13.54 -16.76
C GLU A 131 3.07 13.04 -18.11
N ILE A 132 2.22 12.01 -18.10
CA ILE A 132 1.62 11.45 -19.32
C ILE A 132 0.66 12.44 -19.97
N ALA A 133 -0.19 13.10 -19.18
CA ALA A 133 -1.08 14.14 -19.69
C ALA A 133 -0.32 15.31 -20.33
N ALA A 134 0.76 15.78 -19.70
CA ALA A 134 1.61 16.82 -20.25
C ALA A 134 2.29 16.38 -21.56
N ALA A 135 2.79 15.14 -21.62
CA ALA A 135 3.43 14.59 -22.81
C ALA A 135 2.44 14.49 -23.99
N LEU A 136 1.22 14.00 -23.74
CA LEU A 136 0.13 13.96 -24.74
C LEU A 136 -0.17 15.33 -25.34
N ILE A 137 -0.33 16.35 -24.49
CA ILE A 137 -0.61 17.72 -24.96
C ILE A 137 0.59 18.28 -25.73
N ASN A 138 1.80 18.12 -25.22
CA ASN A 138 3.01 18.63 -25.84
C ASN A 138 3.25 18.05 -27.24
N GLU A 139 3.05 16.74 -27.42
CA GLU A 139 3.18 16.08 -28.72
C GLU A 139 2.17 16.66 -29.73
N VAL A 140 0.90 16.78 -29.33
CA VAL A 140 -0.17 17.21 -30.23
C VAL A 140 -0.13 18.71 -30.51
N ALA A 141 0.18 19.54 -29.51
CA ALA A 141 0.24 20.99 -29.61
C ALA A 141 1.61 21.53 -30.04
N GLN A 142 2.62 20.66 -30.19
CA GLN A 142 4.01 21.02 -30.47
C GLN A 142 4.54 22.06 -29.48
N LYS A 143 4.29 21.81 -28.19
CA LYS A 143 4.74 22.63 -27.05
C LYS A 143 5.70 21.83 -26.20
N ASN A 144 6.46 22.52 -25.35
CA ASN A 144 7.43 21.91 -24.43
C ASN A 144 7.20 22.41 -22.99
N TYR A 145 5.94 22.52 -22.58
CA TYR A 145 5.63 22.91 -21.20
C TYR A 145 5.92 21.74 -20.26
N THR A 146 6.44 22.03 -19.06
CA THR A 146 6.63 20.99 -18.05
C THR A 146 5.29 20.60 -17.42
N PRO A 147 5.19 19.40 -16.81
CA PRO A 147 4.00 19.01 -16.06
C PRO A 147 3.61 20.04 -14.98
N GLU A 148 4.60 20.59 -14.26
CA GLU A 148 4.41 21.62 -13.23
C GLU A 148 3.79 22.89 -13.81
N GLN A 149 4.19 23.30 -15.01
CA GLN A 149 3.61 24.45 -15.71
C GLN A 149 2.15 24.17 -16.10
N TYR A 150 1.84 22.97 -16.58
CA TYR A 150 0.46 22.57 -16.86
C TYR A 150 -0.43 22.61 -15.63
N ILE A 151 0.03 22.05 -14.51
CA ILE A 151 -0.74 21.96 -13.26
C ILE A 151 -0.94 23.35 -12.63
N SER A 152 0.09 24.19 -12.62
CA SER A 152 0.09 25.46 -11.90
C SER A 152 -0.62 26.59 -12.65
N SER A 153 -0.47 26.65 -13.98
CA SER A 153 -0.84 27.84 -14.75
C SER A 153 -1.43 27.56 -16.12
N VAL A 154 -0.82 26.71 -16.95
CA VAL A 154 -1.24 26.57 -18.36
C VAL A 154 -2.63 25.95 -18.48
N PHE A 155 -2.86 24.78 -17.87
CA PHE A 155 -4.15 24.09 -17.96
C PHE A 155 -5.27 24.83 -17.20
N PRO A 156 -5.06 25.31 -15.95
CA PRO A 156 -6.05 26.12 -15.25
C PRO A 156 -6.43 27.41 -15.96
N ASN A 157 -5.45 28.16 -16.51
CA ASN A 157 -5.75 29.41 -17.21
C ASN A 157 -6.50 29.14 -18.52
N TRP A 158 -6.13 28.07 -19.22
CA TRP A 158 -6.84 27.65 -20.43
C TRP A 158 -8.30 27.25 -20.14
N LEU A 159 -8.55 26.53 -19.04
CA LEU A 159 -9.90 26.19 -18.56
C LEU A 159 -10.69 27.39 -17.99
N LYS A 160 -10.04 28.46 -17.55
CA LYS A 160 -10.75 29.70 -17.17
C LYS A 160 -11.18 30.50 -18.40
N GLN A 161 -10.37 30.47 -19.46
CA GLN A 161 -10.64 31.16 -20.71
C GLN A 161 -11.66 30.42 -21.59
N HIS A 162 -11.81 29.11 -21.41
CA HIS A 162 -12.69 28.26 -22.21
C HIS A 162 -13.58 27.39 -21.31
N SER A 163 -14.80 27.03 -21.75
CA SER A 163 -15.64 26.11 -20.99
C SER A 163 -14.98 24.73 -20.79
N PRO A 164 -15.37 23.92 -19.79
CA PRO A 164 -14.95 22.51 -19.64
C PRO A 164 -15.05 21.65 -20.91
N LYS A 165 -15.98 21.99 -21.82
CA LYS A 165 -16.10 21.38 -23.16
C LYS A 165 -14.87 21.59 -24.06
N ALA A 166 -13.93 22.44 -23.68
CA ALA A 166 -12.67 22.59 -24.39
C ALA A 166 -11.80 21.34 -24.26
N VAL A 167 -11.89 20.61 -23.14
CA VAL A 167 -11.19 19.33 -22.94
C VAL A 167 -11.63 18.30 -24.00
N ASP A 168 -12.91 18.30 -24.36
CA ASP A 168 -13.45 17.46 -25.45
C ASP A 168 -12.81 17.82 -26.81
N LYS A 169 -12.66 19.11 -27.14
CA LYS A 169 -11.96 19.53 -28.36
C LYS A 169 -10.49 19.08 -28.37
N LEU A 170 -9.81 19.18 -27.23
CA LEU A 170 -8.43 18.71 -27.09
C LEU A 170 -8.34 17.19 -27.25
N ARG A 171 -9.26 16.43 -26.64
CA ARG A 171 -9.40 14.98 -26.83
C ARG A 171 -9.56 14.63 -28.31
N ILE A 172 -10.50 15.26 -29.02
CA ILE A 172 -10.73 15.02 -30.47
C ILE A 172 -9.44 15.27 -31.27
N THR A 173 -8.68 16.31 -30.91
CA THR A 173 -7.41 16.63 -31.58
C THR A 173 -6.36 15.54 -31.33
N ILE A 174 -6.30 14.99 -30.11
CA ILE A 174 -5.39 13.89 -29.76
C ILE A 174 -5.81 12.60 -30.47
N GLU A 175 -7.10 12.27 -30.45
CA GLU A 175 -7.68 11.10 -31.11
C GLU A 175 -7.35 11.07 -32.61
N GLN A 176 -7.47 12.22 -33.30
CA GLN A 176 -7.10 12.34 -34.72
C GLN A 176 -5.61 12.05 -34.99
N LYS A 177 -4.72 12.35 -34.04
CA LYS A 177 -3.28 12.07 -34.17
C LYS A 177 -2.89 10.69 -33.65
N LYS A 178 -3.72 10.06 -32.83
CA LYS A 178 -3.48 8.76 -32.18
C LYS A 178 -4.68 7.82 -32.41
N PRO A 179 -4.94 7.39 -33.66
CA PRO A 179 -6.13 6.60 -34.01
C PRO A 179 -6.17 5.20 -33.37
N ASN A 180 -5.07 4.72 -32.80
CA ASN A 180 -4.98 3.42 -32.13
C ASN A 180 -5.63 3.41 -30.74
N ILE A 181 -6.06 4.56 -30.23
CA ILE A 181 -6.73 4.68 -28.93
C ILE A 181 -8.22 4.35 -29.11
N SER A 182 -8.62 3.13 -28.73
CA SER A 182 -9.99 2.60 -28.86
C SER A 182 -11.07 3.34 -28.05
N ASN A 183 -10.81 3.62 -26.78
CA ASN A 183 -11.66 4.41 -25.88
C ASN A 183 -11.13 5.86 -25.74
N PRO A 184 -11.75 6.86 -26.39
CA PRO A 184 -11.31 8.26 -26.35
C PRO A 184 -11.57 8.94 -24.99
N TYR A 185 -12.48 8.42 -24.18
CA TYR A 185 -12.73 8.94 -22.82
C TYR A 185 -11.54 8.71 -21.89
N MET A 186 -10.68 7.73 -22.20
CA MET A 186 -9.42 7.52 -21.50
C MET A 186 -8.52 8.74 -21.59
N ILE A 187 -8.35 9.32 -22.79
CA ILE A 187 -7.59 10.56 -23.00
C ILE A 187 -8.21 11.68 -22.17
N GLN A 188 -9.53 11.83 -22.24
CA GLN A 188 -10.25 12.88 -21.52
C GLN A 188 -10.04 12.81 -20.01
N ALA A 189 -10.12 11.60 -19.43
CA ALA A 189 -9.86 11.41 -18.02
C ALA A 189 -8.40 11.69 -17.66
N ILE A 190 -7.44 11.26 -18.47
CA ILE A 190 -6.01 11.58 -18.30
C ILE A 190 -5.78 13.09 -18.28
N LEU A 191 -6.38 13.84 -19.21
CA LEU A 191 -6.26 15.30 -19.26
C LEU A 191 -6.82 15.98 -18.00
N TRP A 192 -7.93 15.47 -17.46
CA TRP A 192 -8.52 16.02 -16.23
C TRP A 192 -7.61 15.87 -15.00
N THR A 193 -6.59 15.00 -15.03
CA THR A 193 -5.61 14.89 -13.95
C THR A 193 -4.74 16.14 -13.77
N LEU A 194 -4.66 17.01 -14.79
CA LEU A 194 -3.98 18.32 -14.72
C LEU A 194 -4.80 19.38 -13.97
N SER A 195 -6.07 19.11 -13.65
CA SER A 195 -6.97 20.05 -12.99
C SER A 195 -7.14 19.72 -11.51
N LYS A 196 -6.65 20.59 -10.62
CA LYS A 196 -6.74 20.38 -9.16
C LYS A 196 -8.16 20.06 -8.65
N PRO A 197 -9.24 20.71 -9.10
CA PRO A 197 -10.60 20.37 -8.66
C PRO A 197 -11.10 19.00 -9.15
N TYR A 198 -10.54 18.47 -10.25
CA TYR A 198 -11.06 17.26 -10.92
C TYR A 198 -10.10 16.06 -10.88
N VAL A 199 -8.87 16.23 -10.41
CA VAL A 199 -7.84 15.18 -10.41
C VAL A 199 -8.29 13.91 -9.69
N ASN A 200 -9.02 14.04 -8.58
CA ASN A 200 -9.50 12.87 -7.85
C ASN A 200 -10.62 12.17 -8.62
N TYR A 201 -11.60 12.90 -9.16
CA TYR A 201 -12.65 12.32 -10.00
C TYR A 201 -12.08 11.63 -11.26
N ALA A 202 -11.07 12.22 -11.89
CA ALA A 202 -10.37 11.62 -13.02
C ALA A 202 -9.75 10.26 -12.62
N ASN A 203 -9.06 10.22 -11.49
CA ASN A 203 -8.47 8.99 -10.95
C ASN A 203 -9.52 7.91 -10.63
N TYR A 204 -10.66 8.28 -10.02
CA TYR A 204 -11.75 7.34 -9.77
C TYR A 204 -12.26 6.72 -11.07
N TRP A 205 -12.53 7.55 -12.07
CA TRP A 205 -13.03 7.07 -13.35
C TRP A 205 -12.01 6.15 -14.04
N LEU A 206 -10.74 6.55 -14.06
CA LEU A 206 -9.64 5.74 -14.61
C LEU A 206 -9.49 4.39 -13.91
N SER A 207 -9.82 4.31 -12.60
CA SER A 207 -9.85 3.05 -11.84
C SER A 207 -11.09 2.18 -12.07
N GLY A 208 -11.96 2.55 -13.04
CA GLY A 208 -13.20 1.83 -13.33
C GLY A 208 -14.31 2.05 -12.31
N GLN A 209 -14.29 3.18 -11.58
CA GLN A 209 -15.32 3.55 -10.61
C GLN A 209 -16.33 4.54 -11.23
N LYS A 210 -17.55 4.52 -10.70
CA LYS A 210 -18.58 5.49 -11.09
C LYS A 210 -18.33 6.84 -10.44
N LEU A 211 -18.59 7.89 -11.20
CA LEU A 211 -18.59 9.27 -10.72
C LEU A 211 -20.01 9.72 -10.34
N PRO A 212 -20.14 10.67 -9.41
CA PRO A 212 -21.40 11.41 -9.25
C PRO A 212 -21.82 12.04 -10.59
N GLU A 213 -23.11 11.99 -10.89
CA GLU A 213 -23.66 12.37 -12.21
C GLU A 213 -23.28 13.81 -12.61
N GLU A 214 -23.28 14.74 -11.65
CA GLU A 214 -22.86 16.12 -11.87
C GLU A 214 -21.40 16.21 -12.35
N HIS A 215 -20.49 15.49 -11.71
CA HIS A 215 -19.07 15.48 -12.09
C HIS A 215 -18.83 14.74 -13.39
N ALA A 216 -19.54 13.64 -13.63
CA ALA A 216 -19.51 12.91 -14.90
C ALA A 216 -19.90 13.81 -16.08
N GLN A 217 -20.99 14.57 -15.93
CA GLN A 217 -21.47 15.51 -16.94
C GLN A 217 -20.51 16.68 -17.18
N VAL A 218 -19.99 17.29 -16.10
CA VAL A 218 -19.02 18.40 -16.21
C VAL A 218 -17.72 17.96 -16.88
N MET A 219 -17.23 16.78 -16.51
CA MET A 219 -16.00 16.21 -17.07
C MET A 219 -16.22 15.58 -18.45
N GLY A 220 -17.47 15.34 -18.86
CA GLY A 220 -17.84 14.66 -20.10
C GLY A 220 -17.41 13.20 -20.13
N LEU A 221 -17.43 12.52 -18.98
CA LEU A 221 -17.03 11.13 -18.82
C LEU A 221 -18.26 10.22 -18.60
N PRO A 222 -18.42 9.12 -19.34
CA PRO A 222 -19.56 8.22 -19.19
C PRO A 222 -19.40 7.32 -17.96
N ASN A 223 -20.47 7.05 -17.22
CA ASN A 223 -20.42 6.11 -16.10
C ASN A 223 -20.45 4.65 -16.61
N PRO A 224 -19.55 3.76 -16.14
CA PRO A 224 -19.49 2.36 -16.58
C PRO A 224 -20.74 1.57 -16.18
N LYS A 225 -21.13 0.56 -16.97
CA LYS A 225 -22.23 -0.37 -16.62
C LYS A 225 -21.70 -1.50 -15.73
N TYR A 226 -22.54 -2.06 -14.85
CA TYR A 226 -22.10 -3.05 -13.86
C TYR A 226 -21.78 -4.43 -14.47
N GLU A 227 -22.44 -4.79 -15.57
CA GLU A 227 -22.42 -6.16 -16.11
C GLU A 227 -21.12 -6.52 -16.85
N ASP A 228 -20.35 -5.53 -17.32
CA ASP A 228 -19.15 -5.74 -18.16
C ASP A 228 -17.82 -5.39 -17.46
N ARG A 229 -17.84 -5.16 -16.15
CA ARG A 229 -16.73 -4.50 -15.43
C ARG A 229 -15.37 -5.22 -15.55
N GLU A 230 -15.36 -6.55 -15.48
CA GLU A 230 -14.12 -7.33 -15.52
C GLU A 230 -13.53 -7.35 -16.95
N SER A 231 -14.36 -7.68 -17.95
CA SER A 231 -13.93 -7.71 -19.35
C SER A 231 -13.49 -6.34 -19.86
N GLU A 232 -14.14 -5.26 -19.43
CA GLU A 232 -13.72 -3.89 -19.74
C GLU A 232 -12.42 -3.52 -19.02
N ALA A 233 -12.19 -4.01 -17.79
CA ALA A 233 -11.02 -3.65 -17.01
C ALA A 233 -9.71 -4.02 -17.71
N LEU A 234 -9.59 -5.25 -18.24
CA LEU A 234 -8.37 -5.65 -18.95
C LEU A 234 -8.13 -4.84 -20.22
N SER A 235 -9.19 -4.52 -20.97
CA SER A 235 -9.10 -3.67 -22.16
C SER A 235 -8.63 -2.25 -21.79
N ASN A 236 -9.22 -1.67 -20.75
CA ASN A 236 -8.86 -0.35 -20.23
C ASN A 236 -7.41 -0.32 -19.74
N VAL A 237 -6.95 -1.35 -19.02
CA VAL A 237 -5.55 -1.42 -18.58
C VAL A 237 -4.59 -1.48 -19.76
N ARG A 238 -4.84 -2.36 -20.74
CA ARG A 238 -3.97 -2.47 -21.92
C ARG A 238 -3.86 -1.14 -22.63
N GLN A 239 -4.98 -0.45 -22.82
CA GLN A 239 -4.98 0.86 -23.46
C GLN A 239 -4.22 1.92 -22.65
N ILE A 240 -4.39 1.95 -21.31
CA ILE A 240 -3.63 2.85 -20.44
C ILE A 240 -2.12 2.58 -20.61
N LEU A 241 -1.70 1.32 -20.53
CA LEU A 241 -0.30 0.93 -20.64
C LEU A 241 0.27 1.26 -22.03
N ASP A 242 -0.49 1.05 -23.10
CA ASP A 242 -0.08 1.39 -24.45
C ASP A 242 0.07 2.91 -24.64
N ILE A 243 -0.86 3.73 -24.14
CA ILE A 243 -0.74 5.20 -24.15
C ILE A 243 0.52 5.63 -23.42
N ILE A 244 0.83 5.00 -22.28
CA ILE A 244 2.03 5.34 -21.54
C ILE A 244 3.29 4.92 -22.30
N SER A 245 3.26 3.76 -22.94
CA SER A 245 4.38 3.16 -23.67
C SER A 245 4.92 4.04 -24.81
N ASP A 246 4.12 5.00 -25.28
CA ASP A 246 4.54 6.04 -26.23
C ASP A 246 5.56 7.02 -25.64
N TYR A 247 5.56 7.20 -24.32
CA TYR A 247 6.34 8.24 -23.60
C TYR A 247 7.34 7.67 -22.59
N ARG A 248 7.00 6.54 -21.97
CA ARG A 248 7.75 5.90 -20.88
C ARG A 248 7.54 4.39 -20.94
N ILE A 249 8.56 3.60 -20.60
CA ILE A 249 8.44 2.15 -20.47
C ILE A 249 7.76 1.81 -19.14
N PRO A 250 6.56 1.19 -19.14
CA PRO A 250 5.94 0.70 -17.93
C PRO A 250 6.73 -0.50 -17.39
N VAL A 251 7.19 -0.40 -16.14
CA VAL A 251 7.78 -1.51 -15.38
C VAL A 251 6.72 -1.98 -14.38
N ILE A 252 6.16 -3.16 -14.62
CA ILE A 252 5.01 -3.69 -13.89
C ILE A 252 5.48 -4.81 -12.98
N CYS A 253 5.35 -4.63 -11.67
CA CYS A 253 5.82 -5.57 -10.66
C CYS A 253 4.65 -6.26 -9.95
N PHE A 254 4.68 -7.59 -9.97
CA PHE A 254 3.80 -8.47 -9.20
C PHE A 254 4.61 -9.11 -8.07
N ASP A 255 4.26 -8.79 -6.82
CA ASP A 255 4.94 -9.26 -5.60
C ASP A 255 3.95 -10.00 -4.71
N GLU A 256 4.45 -10.70 -3.68
CA GLU A 256 3.59 -11.45 -2.73
C GLU A 256 2.70 -12.51 -3.42
N LEU A 257 3.18 -13.15 -4.49
CA LEU A 257 2.45 -14.20 -5.22
C LEU A 257 2.31 -15.53 -4.44
N ASP A 258 2.96 -15.62 -3.29
CA ASP A 258 3.08 -16.82 -2.46
C ASP A 258 1.91 -16.99 -1.47
N ILE A 259 0.78 -16.32 -1.69
CA ILE A 259 -0.42 -16.43 -0.87
C ILE A 259 -1.16 -17.75 -1.10
N ALA A 260 -1.92 -18.19 -0.10
CA ALA A 260 -2.66 -19.45 -0.13
C ALA A 260 -4.00 -19.37 -0.86
N ASP A 261 -4.38 -18.18 -1.35
CA ASP A 261 -5.69 -17.94 -1.96
C ASP A 261 -5.86 -18.72 -3.27
N ILE A 262 -7.09 -19.22 -3.46
CA ILE A 262 -7.49 -20.02 -4.60
C ILE A 262 -8.76 -19.41 -5.19
N ALA A 263 -8.77 -19.22 -6.51
CA ALA A 263 -9.92 -18.73 -7.25
C ALA A 263 -11.02 -19.82 -7.37
N ASP A 264 -12.23 -19.43 -7.77
CA ASP A 264 -13.38 -20.37 -7.85
C ASP A 264 -13.13 -21.52 -8.85
N ASN A 265 -12.25 -21.29 -9.82
CA ASN A 265 -11.84 -22.27 -10.82
C ASN A 265 -10.69 -23.18 -10.35
N GLY A 266 -10.25 -23.06 -9.10
CA GLY A 266 -9.20 -23.89 -8.51
C GLY A 266 -7.76 -23.43 -8.78
N PHE A 267 -7.54 -22.33 -9.52
CA PHE A 267 -6.20 -21.79 -9.73
C PHE A 267 -5.72 -21.01 -8.49
N THR A 268 -4.44 -21.16 -8.15
CA THR A 268 -3.79 -20.35 -7.11
C THR A 268 -3.55 -18.91 -7.58
N ALA A 269 -3.32 -17.99 -6.65
CA ALA A 269 -2.96 -16.61 -6.98
C ALA A 269 -1.79 -16.50 -7.98
N ALA A 270 -0.71 -17.25 -7.76
CA ALA A 270 0.44 -17.27 -8.66
C ALA A 270 0.06 -17.72 -10.08
N GLN A 271 -0.82 -18.72 -10.21
CA GLN A 271 -1.30 -19.23 -11.48
C GLN A 271 -2.20 -18.22 -12.22
N VAL A 272 -3.09 -17.55 -11.50
CA VAL A 272 -3.94 -16.48 -12.05
C VAL A 272 -3.06 -15.32 -12.57
N ILE A 273 -2.08 -14.88 -11.78
CA ILE A 273 -1.17 -13.79 -12.18
C ILE A 273 -0.22 -14.20 -13.30
N ALA A 274 0.22 -15.46 -13.36
CA ALA A 274 1.02 -15.96 -14.47
C ALA A 274 0.26 -15.91 -15.80
N ASN A 275 -1.03 -16.27 -15.79
CA ASN A 275 -1.88 -16.16 -16.97
C ASN A 275 -2.11 -14.69 -17.37
N LEU A 276 -2.38 -13.81 -16.39
CA LEU A 276 -2.48 -12.37 -16.64
C LEU A 276 -1.18 -11.82 -17.25
N THR A 277 -0.02 -12.19 -16.70
CA THR A 277 1.30 -11.80 -17.22
C THR A 277 1.50 -12.28 -18.65
N LYS A 278 1.17 -13.53 -18.96
CA LYS A 278 1.24 -14.08 -20.34
C LYS A 278 0.37 -13.25 -21.28
N ASP A 279 -0.85 -12.90 -20.86
CA ASP A 279 -1.75 -12.08 -21.66
C ASP A 279 -1.21 -10.66 -21.86
N LEU A 280 -0.64 -10.04 -20.84
CA LEU A 280 0.01 -8.73 -20.97
C LEU A 280 1.21 -8.80 -21.91
N TYR A 281 2.07 -9.81 -21.75
CA TYR A 281 3.25 -10.02 -22.59
C TYR A 281 2.89 -10.08 -24.08
N ASN A 282 1.81 -10.81 -24.42
CA ASN A 282 1.42 -11.00 -25.82
C ASN A 282 0.69 -9.78 -26.42
N ASN A 283 0.17 -8.86 -25.61
CA ASN A 283 -0.72 -7.80 -26.09
C ASN A 283 -0.18 -6.37 -25.89
N LEU A 284 0.84 -6.16 -25.05
CA LEU A 284 1.41 -4.83 -24.81
C LEU A 284 2.52 -4.47 -25.79
N GLN A 285 2.55 -3.21 -26.22
CA GLN A 285 3.52 -2.71 -27.21
C GLN A 285 4.94 -2.56 -26.64
N LYS A 286 5.08 -1.91 -25.47
CA LYS A 286 6.36 -1.81 -24.76
C LYS A 286 6.15 -1.93 -23.26
N SER A 287 6.76 -2.92 -22.64
CA SER A 287 6.72 -3.07 -21.18
C SER A 287 7.81 -4.00 -20.65
N VAL A 288 8.11 -3.86 -19.36
CA VAL A 288 8.91 -4.82 -18.60
C VAL A 288 8.05 -5.37 -17.47
N LEU A 289 7.80 -6.68 -17.48
CA LEU A 289 7.02 -7.38 -16.47
C LEU A 289 7.98 -8.03 -15.47
N LEU A 290 7.75 -7.83 -14.18
CA LEU A 290 8.56 -8.39 -13.10
C LEU A 290 7.66 -9.19 -12.15
N LEU A 291 8.00 -10.45 -11.91
CA LEU A 291 7.32 -11.32 -10.96
C LEU A 291 8.28 -11.70 -9.84
N ALA A 292 7.80 -11.72 -8.61
CA ALA A 292 8.57 -12.15 -7.45
C ALA A 292 7.81 -13.22 -6.66
N MET A 293 8.42 -14.39 -6.48
CA MET A 293 7.80 -15.53 -5.78
C MET A 293 8.84 -16.43 -5.08
N TYR A 294 8.38 -17.41 -4.31
CA TYR A 294 9.22 -18.48 -3.77
C TYR A 294 9.62 -19.49 -4.84
N PRO A 295 10.79 -20.15 -4.68
CA PRO A 295 11.18 -21.25 -5.56
C PRO A 295 10.14 -22.37 -5.61
N ASP A 296 9.49 -22.67 -4.49
CA ASP A 296 8.43 -23.68 -4.43
C ASP A 296 7.19 -23.27 -5.22
N THR A 297 6.75 -22.02 -5.15
CA THR A 297 5.63 -21.50 -5.96
C THR A 297 5.93 -21.66 -7.45
N TRP A 298 7.15 -21.34 -7.88
CA TRP A 298 7.57 -21.56 -9.26
C TRP A 298 7.52 -23.04 -9.66
N ASN A 299 8.08 -23.92 -8.83
CA ASN A 299 8.22 -25.34 -9.16
C ASN A 299 6.92 -26.13 -9.04
N GLN A 300 6.07 -25.80 -8.07
CA GLN A 300 4.91 -26.60 -7.68
C GLN A 300 3.60 -26.02 -8.21
N GLN A 301 3.55 -24.72 -8.58
CA GLN A 301 2.34 -24.07 -9.07
C GLN A 301 2.48 -23.60 -10.53
N ILE A 302 3.57 -22.90 -10.87
CA ILE A 302 3.75 -22.36 -12.23
C ILE A 302 4.09 -23.47 -13.22
N ARG A 303 5.06 -24.33 -12.89
CA ARG A 303 5.48 -25.44 -13.77
C ARG A 303 4.42 -26.53 -13.97
N THR A 304 3.40 -26.55 -13.13
CA THR A 304 2.30 -27.52 -13.18
C THR A 304 1.07 -26.99 -13.92
N LEU A 305 1.11 -25.75 -14.43
CA LEU A 305 0.01 -25.16 -15.19
C LEU A 305 -0.31 -25.98 -16.45
N PRO A 306 -1.59 -26.05 -16.85
CA PRO A 306 -1.94 -26.43 -18.21
C PRO A 306 -1.24 -25.47 -19.19
N GLN A 307 -0.50 -26.02 -20.17
CA GLN A 307 0.34 -25.23 -21.09
C GLN A 307 1.50 -24.47 -20.42
N ALA A 308 2.07 -25.02 -19.34
CA ALA A 308 3.18 -24.43 -18.60
C ALA A 308 4.33 -23.95 -19.49
N GLU A 309 4.70 -24.67 -20.56
CA GLU A 309 5.79 -24.24 -21.45
C GLU A 309 5.54 -22.88 -22.09
N ALA A 310 4.33 -22.64 -22.61
CA ALA A 310 3.97 -21.37 -23.23
C ALA A 310 3.91 -20.22 -22.20
N VAL A 311 3.52 -20.52 -20.96
CA VAL A 311 3.52 -19.56 -19.86
C VAL A 311 4.96 -19.25 -19.46
N ILE A 312 5.78 -20.26 -19.18
CA ILE A 312 7.19 -20.13 -18.78
C ILE A 312 7.98 -19.32 -19.81
N ASP A 313 7.83 -19.62 -21.10
CA ASP A 313 8.51 -18.88 -22.17
C ASP A 313 8.18 -17.37 -22.18
N ARG A 314 7.04 -16.97 -21.60
CA ARG A 314 6.68 -15.55 -21.44
C ARG A 314 7.12 -14.96 -20.12
N LEU A 315 7.14 -15.76 -19.04
CA LEU A 315 7.51 -15.32 -17.69
C LEU A 315 9.03 -15.14 -17.50
N VAL A 316 9.84 -15.85 -18.29
CA VAL A 316 11.31 -15.77 -18.27
C VAL A 316 11.87 -15.55 -19.68
N SER A 317 11.30 -14.61 -20.42
CA SER A 317 11.53 -14.45 -21.87
C SER A 317 12.99 -14.17 -22.26
N GLU A 318 13.81 -13.63 -21.35
CA GLU A 318 15.24 -13.36 -21.57
C GLU A 318 16.16 -14.49 -21.12
N GLN A 319 15.64 -15.55 -20.50
CA GLN A 319 16.44 -16.61 -19.91
C GLN A 319 16.43 -17.84 -20.83
N THR A 320 17.58 -18.11 -21.47
CA THR A 320 17.72 -19.19 -22.45
C THR A 320 17.57 -20.58 -21.83
N ASP A 321 17.80 -20.73 -20.53
CA ASP A 321 17.66 -21.96 -19.76
C ASP A 321 16.24 -22.15 -19.16
N ARG A 322 15.32 -21.22 -19.46
CA ARG A 322 13.96 -21.19 -18.92
C ARG A 322 13.92 -21.22 -17.38
N GLN A 323 14.96 -20.68 -16.72
CA GLN A 323 15.01 -20.55 -15.27
C GLN A 323 14.73 -19.11 -14.83
N PRO A 324 14.05 -18.93 -13.68
CA PRO A 324 13.94 -17.62 -13.06
C PRO A 324 15.29 -17.18 -12.45
N ILE A 325 15.45 -15.88 -12.25
CA ILE A 325 16.63 -15.33 -11.60
C ILE A 325 16.54 -15.61 -10.09
N ALA A 326 17.42 -16.47 -9.59
CA ALA A 326 17.50 -16.74 -8.16
C ALA A 326 18.27 -15.63 -7.42
N LEU A 327 17.72 -15.18 -6.29
CA LEU A 327 18.48 -14.34 -5.36
C LEU A 327 19.47 -15.18 -4.57
N LYS A 328 20.58 -14.54 -4.19
CA LYS A 328 21.68 -15.17 -3.47
C LYS A 328 21.56 -14.86 -1.98
N TYR A 329 21.92 -15.86 -1.17
CA TYR A 329 22.22 -15.67 0.24
C TYR A 329 23.41 -14.72 0.42
N LEU A 330 23.45 -14.04 1.56
CA LEU A 330 24.50 -13.06 1.85
C LEU A 330 25.83 -13.76 2.11
N ASN A 331 26.90 -13.23 1.51
CA ASN A 331 28.26 -13.60 1.88
C ASN A 331 28.81 -12.64 2.95
N SER A 332 30.07 -12.85 3.37
CA SER A 332 30.70 -12.01 4.40
C SER A 332 30.78 -10.53 4.01
N ASP A 333 31.08 -10.19 2.76
CA ASP A 333 31.20 -8.80 2.32
C ASP A 333 29.82 -8.12 2.23
N ASP A 334 28.79 -8.86 1.78
CA ASP A 334 27.41 -8.37 1.73
C ASP A 334 26.89 -8.00 3.13
N ILE A 335 27.24 -8.80 4.15
CA ILE A 335 26.86 -8.52 5.54
C ILE A 335 27.51 -7.23 6.05
N LEU A 336 28.80 -7.05 5.79
CA LEU A 336 29.51 -5.85 6.23
C LEU A 336 28.91 -4.62 5.55
N ALA A 337 28.65 -4.69 4.24
CA ALA A 337 28.00 -3.62 3.52
C ALA A 337 26.61 -3.30 4.10
N LEU A 338 25.78 -4.32 4.33
CA LEU A 338 24.44 -4.16 4.92
C LEU A 338 24.50 -3.47 6.29
N VAL A 339 25.30 -4.00 7.21
CA VAL A 339 25.38 -3.47 8.58
C VAL A 339 25.95 -2.06 8.58
N GLN A 340 26.99 -1.79 7.77
CA GLN A 340 27.59 -0.48 7.65
C GLN A 340 26.58 0.55 7.13
N THR A 341 25.79 0.24 6.10
CA THR A 341 24.81 1.18 5.56
C THR A 341 23.75 1.54 6.60
N TRP A 342 23.24 0.55 7.34
CA TRP A 342 22.25 0.80 8.41
C TRP A 342 22.82 1.68 9.54
N LEU A 343 24.04 1.39 9.98
CA LEU A 343 24.70 2.17 11.03
C LEU A 343 25.05 3.59 10.56
N GLN A 344 25.48 3.74 9.31
CA GLN A 344 25.78 5.04 8.73
C GLN A 344 24.53 5.94 8.75
N ASP A 345 23.38 5.44 8.29
CA ASP A 345 22.12 6.17 8.31
C ASP A 345 21.69 6.51 9.74
N PHE A 346 21.82 5.57 10.68
CA PHE A 346 21.52 5.77 12.09
C PHE A 346 22.38 6.89 12.70
N TYR A 347 23.70 6.77 12.65
CA TYR A 347 24.60 7.74 13.26
C TYR A 347 24.51 9.12 12.59
N HIS A 348 24.31 9.17 11.27
CA HIS A 348 24.08 10.42 10.55
C HIS A 348 22.80 11.13 11.03
N LYS A 349 21.69 10.40 11.16
CA LYS A 349 20.41 10.93 11.67
C LYS A 349 20.55 11.48 13.09
N HIS A 350 21.36 10.85 13.93
CA HIS A 350 21.59 11.26 15.31
C HIS A 350 22.77 12.24 15.48
N LYS A 351 23.42 12.66 14.37
CA LYS A 351 24.58 13.56 14.37
C LYS A 351 25.71 13.07 15.29
N GLN A 352 25.92 11.75 15.34
CA GLN A 352 26.95 11.09 16.12
C GLN A 352 28.06 10.56 15.19
N THR A 353 29.29 10.49 15.69
CA THR A 353 30.44 9.93 14.96
C THR A 353 30.92 8.68 15.67
N PRO A 354 30.65 7.47 15.13
CA PRO A 354 31.06 6.24 15.78
C PRO A 354 32.59 6.06 15.75
N PRO A 355 33.19 5.31 16.70
CA PRO A 355 34.63 5.01 16.69
C PRO A 355 35.11 4.29 15.42
N HIS A 356 34.24 3.46 14.83
CA HIS A 356 34.46 2.82 13.54
C HIS A 356 33.10 2.55 12.85
N PRO A 357 33.07 2.34 11.52
CA PRO A 357 31.81 2.26 10.76
C PRO A 357 30.85 1.14 11.18
N LEU A 358 31.36 0.10 11.83
CA LEU A 358 30.59 -1.06 12.30
C LEU A 358 30.26 -1.01 13.81
N TYR A 359 30.59 0.07 14.53
CA TYR A 359 30.35 0.14 15.98
C TYR A 359 28.86 -0.01 16.29
N PRO A 360 28.44 -0.85 17.25
CA PRO A 360 29.26 -1.54 18.27
C PRO A 360 29.75 -2.95 17.91
N PHE A 361 29.46 -3.44 16.70
CA PHE A 361 29.77 -4.81 16.30
C PHE A 361 31.27 -5.07 16.07
N ASP A 362 31.63 -6.34 16.11
CA ASP A 362 32.95 -6.83 15.74
C ASP A 362 32.92 -7.37 14.30
N GLU A 363 33.83 -6.87 13.44
CA GLU A 363 33.91 -7.25 12.03
C GLU A 363 34.16 -8.75 11.85
N ILE A 364 34.96 -9.39 12.71
CA ILE A 364 35.27 -10.82 12.64
C ILE A 364 34.00 -11.64 12.92
N LYS A 365 33.17 -11.20 13.89
CA LYS A 365 31.88 -11.86 14.17
C LYS A 365 30.92 -11.73 12.99
N LEU A 366 30.82 -10.55 12.38
CA LEU A 366 29.99 -10.34 11.18
C LEU A 366 30.48 -11.18 9.99
N LYS A 367 31.80 -11.24 9.74
CA LYS A 367 32.38 -12.10 8.71
C LYS A 367 32.09 -13.58 8.96
N ALA A 368 32.15 -14.03 10.22
CA ALA A 368 31.82 -15.40 10.60
C ALA A 368 30.35 -15.74 10.32
N LEU A 369 29.42 -14.82 10.60
CA LEU A 369 28.00 -14.95 10.28
C LEU A 369 27.80 -15.23 8.77
N GLY A 370 28.57 -14.55 7.91
CA GLY A 370 28.52 -14.72 6.45
C GLY A 370 28.90 -16.12 5.95
N LYS A 371 29.67 -16.90 6.71
CA LYS A 371 29.99 -18.29 6.36
C LYS A 371 28.76 -19.19 6.36
N GLY A 372 27.77 -18.85 7.19
CA GLY A 372 26.48 -19.56 7.28
C GLY A 372 25.53 -19.27 6.12
N LYS A 373 25.88 -18.37 5.19
CA LYS A 373 25.03 -17.91 4.09
C LYS A 373 23.62 -17.50 4.58
N PRO A 374 23.51 -16.54 5.52
CA PRO A 374 22.23 -16.14 6.07
C PRO A 374 21.39 -15.34 5.06
N THR A 375 20.10 -15.21 5.35
CA THR A 375 19.22 -14.27 4.66
C THR A 375 19.40 -12.85 5.21
N ILE A 376 18.96 -11.82 4.46
CA ILE A 376 18.97 -10.43 4.94
C ILE A 376 18.23 -10.33 6.26
N ARG A 377 17.05 -10.95 6.36
CA ARG A 377 16.24 -10.97 7.57
C ARG A 377 17.00 -11.54 8.77
N ALA A 378 17.66 -12.68 8.59
CA ALA A 378 18.41 -13.33 9.68
C ALA A 378 19.56 -12.45 10.18
N VAL A 379 20.25 -11.74 9.28
CA VAL A 379 21.33 -10.81 9.64
C VAL A 379 20.78 -9.60 10.40
N LEU A 380 19.72 -8.95 9.90
CA LEU A 380 19.11 -7.81 10.59
C LEU A 380 18.58 -8.19 11.97
N LYS A 381 17.98 -9.39 12.10
CA LYS A 381 17.57 -9.93 13.40
C LYS A 381 18.77 -10.13 14.33
N TRP A 382 19.82 -10.80 13.86
CA TRP A 382 21.03 -10.99 14.65
C TRP A 382 21.63 -9.64 15.10
N CYS A 383 21.66 -8.64 14.22
CA CYS A 383 22.09 -7.29 14.56
C CYS A 383 21.19 -6.67 15.63
N ALA A 384 19.87 -6.78 15.51
CA ALA A 384 18.93 -6.29 16.51
C ALA A 384 19.18 -6.92 17.89
N ASP A 385 19.37 -8.23 17.95
CA ASP A 385 19.59 -8.98 19.19
C ASP A 385 20.96 -8.70 19.82
N ASN A 386 21.96 -8.29 19.03
CA ASN A 386 23.35 -8.07 19.46
C ASN A 386 23.77 -6.59 19.46
N PHE A 387 22.84 -5.65 19.29
CA PHE A 387 23.13 -4.21 19.29
C PHE A 387 23.28 -3.68 20.73
N VAL A 388 24.42 -4.00 21.35
CA VAL A 388 24.76 -3.61 22.72
C VAL A 388 26.10 -2.87 22.76
N PRO A 389 26.30 -1.90 23.67
CA PRO A 389 27.59 -1.25 23.84
C PRO A 389 28.67 -2.26 24.22
N LYS A 390 29.93 -2.02 23.82
CA LYS A 390 31.03 -2.87 24.28
C LYS A 390 31.19 -2.68 25.80
N PRO A 391 31.25 -3.76 26.61
CA PRO A 391 31.56 -3.60 28.02
C PRO A 391 32.96 -2.98 28.14
N ASN A 392 33.05 -1.83 28.81
CA ASN A 392 34.35 -1.28 29.19
C ASN A 392 35.08 -2.34 30.04
N GLU A 393 36.35 -2.61 29.74
CA GLU A 393 37.20 -3.58 30.45
C GLU A 393 37.56 -3.13 31.89
N THR A 394 36.65 -2.48 32.62
CA THR A 394 36.82 -2.15 34.03
C THR A 394 35.68 -2.75 34.84
N ILE A 395 36.08 -3.75 35.62
CA ILE A 395 35.35 -4.60 36.56
C ILE A 395 34.51 -3.77 37.54
N ILE A 396 33.26 -4.15 37.75
CA ILE A 396 32.62 -4.62 39.01
C ILE A 396 31.17 -4.98 38.66
N ASP A 397 30.76 -6.18 39.07
CA ASP A 397 29.44 -6.84 39.01
C ASP A 397 28.36 -6.31 38.05
N PRO A 398 27.75 -7.18 37.22
CA PRO A 398 26.55 -6.79 36.50
C PRO A 398 25.41 -6.67 37.52
N ASP A 399 25.14 -5.46 38.00
CA ASP A 399 23.78 -5.14 38.38
C ASP A 399 22.90 -5.57 37.20
N PRO A 400 21.86 -6.40 37.43
CA PRO A 400 20.99 -6.84 36.34
C PRO A 400 20.40 -5.57 35.75
N VAL A 401 20.86 -5.21 34.54
CA VAL A 401 20.25 -4.16 33.74
C VAL A 401 18.82 -4.63 33.53
N THR A 402 17.91 -4.13 34.36
CA THR A 402 16.48 -4.37 34.21
C THR A 402 16.13 -3.98 32.78
N PRO A 403 15.71 -4.93 31.93
CA PRO A 403 15.49 -4.64 30.53
C PRO A 403 14.38 -3.59 30.45
N ILE A 404 14.73 -2.49 29.76
CA ILE A 404 13.86 -1.38 29.39
C ILE A 404 12.56 -1.97 28.81
N ASP A 405 11.45 -1.95 29.59
CA ASP A 405 10.09 -2.31 29.16
C ASP A 405 10.10 -3.47 28.13
N SER A 406 10.52 -4.65 28.60
CA SER A 406 11.06 -5.79 27.84
C SER A 406 10.07 -6.55 26.97
N ASN A 407 8.95 -5.94 26.58
CA ASN A 407 7.99 -6.65 25.75
C ASN A 407 8.54 -6.75 24.31
N PRO A 408 8.79 -7.96 23.78
CA PRO A 408 9.42 -8.15 22.47
C PRO A 408 8.59 -7.56 21.31
N VAL A 409 7.30 -7.31 21.54
CA VAL A 409 6.36 -6.72 20.57
C VAL A 409 6.59 -5.21 20.37
N LYS A 410 7.07 -4.52 21.42
CA LYS A 410 7.20 -3.06 21.47
C LYS A 410 7.96 -2.45 20.29
N PRO A 411 9.18 -2.91 19.92
CA PRO A 411 9.91 -2.31 18.80
C PRO A 411 9.17 -2.46 17.47
N TYR A 412 8.52 -3.60 17.23
CA TYR A 412 7.73 -3.84 16.01
C TYR A 412 6.51 -2.93 15.96
N PHE A 413 5.78 -2.81 17.07
CA PHE A 413 4.63 -1.90 17.17
C PHE A 413 5.02 -0.44 16.95
N GLN A 414 6.13 0.02 17.53
CA GLN A 414 6.63 1.38 17.34
C GLN A 414 7.06 1.65 15.89
N SER A 415 7.72 0.67 15.26
CA SER A 415 8.08 0.74 13.84
C SER A 415 6.83 0.89 12.96
N GLU A 416 5.81 0.06 13.17
CA GLU A 416 4.55 0.12 12.41
C GLU A 416 3.82 1.46 12.61
N LEU A 417 3.81 2.02 13.83
CA LEU A 417 3.25 3.35 14.07
C LEU A 417 3.95 4.46 13.27
N VAL A 418 5.27 4.39 13.13
CA VAL A 418 6.05 5.35 12.34
C VAL A 418 5.76 5.19 10.85
N HIS A 419 5.68 3.96 10.36
CA HIS A 419 5.38 3.69 8.95
C HIS A 419 3.96 4.15 8.57
N LEU A 420 2.97 3.83 9.41
CA LEU A 420 1.59 4.26 9.22
C LEU A 420 1.45 5.78 9.23
N LYS A 421 2.25 6.53 10.00
CA LYS A 421 2.17 7.99 10.02
C LYS A 421 2.28 8.62 8.63
N ASN A 422 3.05 8.00 7.72
CA ASN A 422 3.27 8.52 6.37
C ASN A 422 2.25 8.01 5.34
N SER A 423 1.50 6.95 5.64
CA SER A 423 0.57 6.28 4.70
C SER A 423 -0.89 6.23 5.19
N ILE A 424 -1.19 6.64 6.43
CA ILE A 424 -2.50 6.45 7.06
C ILE A 424 -3.65 7.05 6.25
N ASN A 425 -3.42 8.17 5.58
CA ASN A 425 -4.46 8.80 4.77
C ASN A 425 -4.84 7.99 3.53
N LEU A 426 -3.93 7.15 3.00
CA LEU A 426 -4.24 6.21 1.91
C LEU A 426 -5.03 5.02 2.44
N LEU A 427 -4.72 4.57 3.66
CA LEU A 427 -5.38 3.44 4.32
C LEU A 427 -6.77 3.78 4.84
N LEU A 428 -7.09 5.06 5.04
CA LEU A 428 -8.42 5.48 5.47
C LEU A 428 -9.52 5.13 4.46
N ASP A 429 -9.19 4.89 3.19
CA ASP A 429 -10.13 4.44 2.15
C ASP A 429 -10.17 2.90 2.01
N ASP A 430 -9.33 2.18 2.76
CA ASP A 430 -9.22 0.72 2.70
C ASP A 430 -10.19 0.07 3.70
N GLU A 431 -11.46 0.01 3.29
CA GLU A 431 -12.57 -0.51 4.11
C GLU A 431 -12.26 -1.90 4.69
N LEU A 432 -11.68 -2.79 3.88
CA LEU A 432 -11.37 -4.17 4.28
C LEU A 432 -10.28 -4.23 5.36
N GLU A 433 -9.19 -3.49 5.20
CA GLU A 433 -8.11 -3.46 6.18
C GLU A 433 -8.56 -2.85 7.52
N ILE A 434 -9.34 -1.77 7.47
CA ILE A 434 -9.91 -1.14 8.66
C ILE A 434 -10.85 -2.11 9.37
N SER A 435 -11.72 -2.78 8.62
CA SER A 435 -12.65 -3.79 9.12
C SER A 435 -11.91 -4.94 9.82
N LYS A 436 -10.88 -5.52 9.18
CA LYS A 436 -10.03 -6.57 9.78
C LYS A 436 -9.35 -6.10 11.07
N ALA A 437 -8.78 -4.90 11.09
CA ALA A 437 -8.10 -4.36 12.26
C ALA A 437 -9.07 -4.10 13.44
N LEU A 438 -10.28 -3.61 13.13
CA LEU A 438 -11.34 -3.43 14.12
C LEU A 438 -11.81 -4.78 14.68
N LYS A 439 -12.14 -5.74 13.81
CA LYS A 439 -12.55 -7.09 14.19
C LYS A 439 -11.49 -7.74 15.09
N PHE A 440 -10.24 -7.75 14.66
CA PHE A 440 -9.11 -8.25 15.44
C PHE A 440 -9.05 -7.63 16.84
N SER A 441 -9.23 -6.31 16.93
CA SER A 441 -9.21 -5.58 18.19
C SER A 441 -10.37 -5.96 19.11
N PHE A 442 -11.58 -6.11 18.57
CA PHE A 442 -12.76 -6.54 19.34
C PHE A 442 -12.67 -7.98 19.84
N GLU A 443 -12.09 -8.90 19.06
CA GLU A 443 -11.86 -10.27 19.52
C GLU A 443 -10.94 -10.32 20.75
N ARG A 444 -10.02 -9.35 20.89
CA ARG A 444 -9.15 -9.26 22.08
C ARG A 444 -9.86 -8.69 23.32
N LEU A 445 -11.09 -8.24 23.17
CA LEU A 445 -11.93 -7.71 24.24
C LEU A 445 -13.05 -8.67 24.65
N ILE A 446 -13.09 -9.89 24.12
CA ILE A 446 -14.04 -10.93 24.57
C ILE A 446 -13.84 -11.18 26.07
N GLY A 447 -14.93 -11.10 26.83
CA GLY A 447 -14.97 -11.21 28.29
C GLY A 447 -14.78 -9.88 29.03
N GLU A 448 -14.30 -8.83 28.36
CA GLU A 448 -14.14 -7.50 28.93
C GLU A 448 -15.45 -6.70 28.83
N THR A 449 -15.63 -5.74 29.73
CA THR A 449 -16.75 -4.79 29.69
C THR A 449 -16.24 -3.40 29.34
N VAL A 450 -16.75 -2.86 28.24
CA VAL A 450 -16.37 -1.54 27.72
C VAL A 450 -17.64 -0.76 27.40
N GLU A 451 -17.75 0.46 27.91
CA GLU A 451 -18.95 1.31 27.80
C GLU A 451 -20.27 0.57 28.15
N GLY A 452 -20.25 -0.28 29.18
CA GLY A 452 -21.44 -1.02 29.63
C GLY A 452 -21.80 -2.25 28.79
N VAL A 453 -21.00 -2.57 27.76
CA VAL A 453 -21.16 -3.78 26.94
C VAL A 453 -20.09 -4.81 27.34
N THR A 454 -20.52 -5.92 27.92
CA THR A 454 -19.69 -7.11 28.11
C THR A 454 -19.68 -7.90 26.81
N ILE A 455 -18.53 -8.00 26.16
CA ILE A 455 -18.40 -8.65 24.85
C ILE A 455 -18.31 -10.16 25.03
N GLU A 456 -19.14 -10.92 24.33
CA GLU A 456 -19.20 -12.37 24.45
C GLU A 456 -18.58 -13.08 23.24
N LYS A 457 -18.83 -12.55 22.05
CA LYS A 457 -18.27 -13.08 20.79
C LYS A 457 -18.36 -12.05 19.67
N ILE A 458 -17.52 -12.24 18.67
CA ILE A 458 -17.53 -11.53 17.39
C ILE A 458 -17.92 -12.53 16.32
N GLU A 459 -18.92 -12.21 15.50
CA GLU A 459 -19.45 -13.10 14.47
C GLU A 459 -19.23 -12.52 13.07
N ASP A 460 -18.77 -13.37 12.16
CA ASP A 460 -18.86 -13.13 10.72
C ASP A 460 -20.30 -13.26 10.25
N ILE A 461 -20.69 -12.44 9.27
CA ILE A 461 -21.99 -12.51 8.63
C ILE A 461 -21.80 -13.15 7.24
N PRO A 462 -22.25 -14.41 7.02
CA PRO A 462 -21.94 -15.14 5.79
C PRO A 462 -22.63 -14.54 4.54
N TYR A 463 -21.85 -14.48 3.45
CA TYR A 463 -22.23 -14.29 2.02
C TYR A 463 -22.86 -12.95 1.57
N ASP A 464 -22.59 -12.62 0.28
CA ASP A 464 -23.25 -11.62 -0.60
C ASP A 464 -23.18 -10.13 -0.19
N GLY A 465 -21.99 -9.71 0.24
CA GLY A 465 -21.68 -8.30 0.46
C GLY A 465 -22.37 -7.71 1.69
N HIS A 466 -22.53 -8.49 2.76
CA HIS A 466 -23.12 -8.03 4.02
C HIS A 466 -22.09 -7.47 5.00
N LEU A 467 -22.61 -6.83 6.06
CA LEU A 467 -21.91 -6.10 7.13
C LEU A 467 -20.58 -6.76 7.52
N ASP A 468 -19.57 -5.94 7.76
CA ASP A 468 -18.21 -6.38 8.10
C ASP A 468 -18.16 -7.42 9.22
N PHE A 469 -18.79 -7.14 10.37
CA PHE A 469 -18.90 -8.09 11.48
C PHE A 469 -20.01 -7.69 12.47
N LYS A 470 -20.32 -8.60 13.38
CA LYS A 470 -21.29 -8.38 14.46
C LYS A 470 -20.66 -8.60 15.83
N ILE A 471 -20.87 -7.66 16.75
CA ILE A 471 -20.47 -7.75 18.16
C ILE A 471 -21.67 -8.26 18.96
N VAL A 472 -21.51 -9.36 19.68
CA VAL A 472 -22.56 -9.90 20.56
C VAL A 472 -22.13 -9.74 22.02
N GLY A 473 -23.01 -9.19 22.85
CA GLY A 473 -22.73 -8.91 24.25
C GLY A 473 -23.96 -8.92 25.15
N ASN A 474 -23.72 -8.80 26.46
CA ASN A 474 -24.73 -8.73 27.51
C ASN A 474 -25.78 -9.86 27.45
N GLN A 475 -25.34 -11.12 27.42
CA GLN A 475 -26.16 -12.32 27.32
C GLN A 475 -26.99 -12.36 26.04
N GLN A 476 -26.34 -12.06 24.92
CA GLN A 476 -26.96 -11.89 23.59
C GLN A 476 -28.05 -10.80 23.50
N LYS A 477 -28.21 -9.95 24.52
CA LYS A 477 -29.17 -8.84 24.48
C LYS A 477 -28.69 -7.68 23.62
N ILE A 478 -27.38 -7.58 23.39
CA ILE A 478 -26.77 -6.58 22.53
C ILE A 478 -26.15 -7.30 21.33
N LYS A 479 -26.53 -6.88 20.13
CA LYS A 479 -26.01 -7.37 18.84
C LYS A 479 -25.77 -6.17 17.93
N ILE A 480 -24.54 -5.69 17.88
CA ILE A 480 -24.16 -4.49 17.13
C ILE A 480 -23.59 -4.93 15.78
N GLY A 481 -24.27 -4.60 14.69
CA GLY A 481 -23.73 -4.77 13.34
C GLY A 481 -22.83 -3.59 12.99
N VAL A 482 -21.58 -3.85 12.67
CA VAL A 482 -20.58 -2.82 12.31
C VAL A 482 -20.33 -2.87 10.81
N ASP A 483 -20.28 -1.72 10.16
CA ASP A 483 -19.93 -1.58 8.73
C ASP A 483 -19.01 -0.38 8.54
N VAL A 484 -17.81 -0.62 7.99
CA VAL A 484 -16.82 0.39 7.64
C VAL A 484 -17.06 0.83 6.21
N LEU A 485 -17.36 2.11 6.02
CA LEU A 485 -17.80 2.60 4.71
C LEU A 485 -17.19 3.95 4.36
N GLN A 486 -16.38 3.96 3.31
CA GLN A 486 -15.64 5.10 2.78
C GLN A 486 -15.99 5.41 1.32
N THR A 487 -16.73 4.54 0.62
CA THR A 487 -17.23 4.81 -0.73
C THR A 487 -18.11 6.07 -0.78
N SER A 488 -17.96 6.88 -1.82
CA SER A 488 -18.77 8.10 -2.04
C SER A 488 -19.95 7.88 -2.99
N GLY A 489 -20.09 6.67 -3.56
CA GLY A 489 -21.19 6.35 -4.46
C GLY A 489 -22.52 6.22 -3.71
N GLY A 490 -23.51 7.07 -4.03
CA GLY A 490 -24.80 7.07 -3.35
C GLY A 490 -25.52 5.72 -3.32
N VAL A 491 -25.37 4.89 -4.36
CA VAL A 491 -25.91 3.51 -4.40
C VAL A 491 -25.22 2.61 -3.37
N GLY A 492 -23.88 2.65 -3.31
CA GLY A 492 -23.11 1.87 -2.35
C GLY A 492 -23.43 2.27 -0.91
N VAL A 493 -23.51 3.58 -0.65
CA VAL A 493 -23.89 4.11 0.66
C VAL A 493 -25.31 3.72 1.05
N THR A 494 -26.26 3.81 0.12
CA THR A 494 -27.65 3.38 0.36
C THR A 494 -27.72 1.90 0.70
N ALA A 495 -26.98 1.05 -0.04
CA ALA A 495 -26.97 -0.39 0.16
C ALA A 495 -26.35 -0.78 1.51
N ALA A 496 -25.23 -0.16 1.90
CA ALA A 496 -24.58 -0.36 3.20
C ALA A 496 -25.51 0.02 4.36
N LEU A 497 -26.03 1.25 4.34
CA LEU A 497 -26.99 1.72 5.35
C LEU A 497 -28.26 0.87 5.40
N GLY A 498 -28.73 0.40 4.25
CA GLY A 498 -29.89 -0.50 4.15
C GLY A 498 -29.70 -1.80 4.93
N LYS A 499 -28.46 -2.31 5.00
CA LYS A 499 -28.12 -3.51 5.80
C LYS A 499 -28.04 -3.17 7.29
N LEU A 500 -27.44 -2.03 7.61
CA LEU A 500 -27.33 -1.55 8.98
C LEU A 500 -28.69 -1.28 9.64
N ILE A 501 -29.78 -1.11 8.88
CA ILE A 501 -31.14 -0.93 9.41
C ILE A 501 -32.03 -2.17 9.32
N ASP A 502 -31.54 -3.29 8.75
CA ASP A 502 -32.30 -4.55 8.62
C ASP A 502 -32.02 -5.48 9.81
N TYR A 503 -32.44 -5.04 10.99
CA TYR A 503 -32.19 -5.74 12.25
C TYR A 503 -32.77 -7.15 12.28
N LYS A 504 -33.86 -7.40 11.55
CA LYS A 504 -34.49 -8.72 11.51
C LYS A 504 -33.67 -9.71 10.68
N ARG A 505 -33.20 -9.31 9.50
CA ARG A 505 -32.41 -10.19 8.61
C ARG A 505 -31.07 -10.55 9.23
N PHE A 506 -30.41 -9.58 9.86
CA PHE A 506 -29.06 -9.75 10.41
C PHE A 506 -29.02 -10.07 11.91
N ASP A 507 -30.18 -10.19 12.54
CA ASP A 507 -30.31 -10.43 13.99
C ASP A 507 -29.50 -9.40 14.80
N LEU A 508 -29.82 -8.12 14.59
CA LEU A 508 -29.19 -6.98 15.25
C LEU A 508 -30.13 -6.35 16.25
N THR A 509 -29.54 -5.73 17.26
CA THR A 509 -30.23 -4.78 18.14
C THR A 509 -29.78 -3.34 17.89
N ARG A 510 -28.65 -3.17 17.18
CA ARG A 510 -28.07 -1.87 16.82
C ARG A 510 -27.25 -1.97 15.54
N GLY A 511 -27.36 -0.98 14.65
CA GLY A 511 -26.41 -0.75 13.56
C GLY A 511 -25.39 0.33 13.92
N CYS A 512 -24.14 0.16 13.49
CA CYS A 512 -23.04 1.10 13.68
C CYS A 512 -22.31 1.35 12.35
N LEU A 513 -22.43 2.56 11.82
CA LEU A 513 -21.69 3.02 10.66
C LEU A 513 -20.33 3.59 11.11
N VAL A 514 -19.23 3.07 10.58
CA VAL A 514 -17.89 3.64 10.79
C VAL A 514 -17.44 4.34 9.51
N ARG A 515 -17.48 5.68 9.51
CA ARG A 515 -17.26 6.48 8.29
C ARG A 515 -16.62 7.85 8.57
N SER A 516 -15.69 8.28 7.71
CA SER A 516 -14.99 9.58 7.84
C SER A 516 -15.57 10.72 6.97
N LYS A 517 -16.40 10.38 5.99
CA LYS A 517 -16.90 11.29 4.94
C LYS A 517 -18.38 11.62 5.14
N LYS A 518 -18.79 12.85 4.88
CA LYS A 518 -20.20 13.22 4.85
C LYS A 518 -20.96 12.40 3.82
N ILE A 519 -22.27 12.25 4.05
CA ILE A 519 -23.19 11.70 3.05
C ILE A 519 -23.81 12.90 2.33
N GLY A 520 -23.66 12.99 1.01
CA GLY A 520 -24.24 14.11 0.25
C GLY A 520 -25.72 14.36 0.56
N THR A 521 -26.13 15.63 0.66
CA THR A 521 -27.54 16.02 0.92
C THR A 521 -28.47 15.57 -0.20
N ASN A 522 -27.95 15.45 -1.43
CA ASN A 522 -28.71 15.03 -2.61
C ASN A 522 -28.91 13.50 -2.69
N ALA A 523 -28.27 12.70 -1.83
CA ALA A 523 -28.42 11.25 -1.79
C ALA A 523 -29.65 10.85 -0.94
N SER A 524 -30.85 11.12 -1.46
CA SER A 524 -32.11 11.00 -0.70
C SER A 524 -32.32 9.64 -0.04
N ALA A 525 -32.06 8.54 -0.76
CA ALA A 525 -32.22 7.18 -0.22
C ALA A 525 -31.20 6.87 0.90
N ALA A 526 -29.94 7.28 0.74
CA ALA A 526 -28.92 7.15 1.77
C ALA A 526 -29.27 8.00 3.01
N ARG A 527 -29.71 9.24 2.80
CA ARG A 527 -30.13 10.14 3.89
C ARG A 527 -31.34 9.60 4.64
N GLU A 528 -32.31 9.00 3.95
CA GLU A 528 -33.45 8.37 4.61
C GLU A 528 -33.03 7.15 5.43
N ASN A 529 -32.16 6.28 4.90
CA ASN A 529 -31.64 5.15 5.68
C ASN A 529 -30.80 5.61 6.88
N LEU A 530 -30.00 6.68 6.72
CA LEU A 530 -29.24 7.28 7.81
C LEU A 530 -30.17 7.83 8.91
N ARG A 531 -31.24 8.53 8.52
CA ARG A 531 -32.24 9.04 9.44
C ARG A 531 -32.90 7.91 10.23
N LYS A 532 -33.28 6.81 9.56
CA LYS A 532 -33.82 5.61 10.21
C LYS A 532 -32.83 5.00 11.19
N LEU A 533 -31.56 4.84 10.76
CA LEU A 533 -30.50 4.32 11.60
C LEU A 533 -30.38 5.13 12.90
N LEU A 534 -30.14 6.45 12.79
CA LEU A 534 -29.82 7.30 13.92
C LEU A 534 -31.04 7.67 14.79
N GLN A 535 -32.19 7.96 14.17
CA GLN A 535 -33.34 8.55 14.87
C GLN A 535 -34.45 7.56 15.21
N GLU A 536 -34.59 6.46 14.47
CA GLU A 536 -35.70 5.50 14.67
C GLU A 536 -35.23 4.19 15.31
N GLN A 537 -34.04 3.72 14.95
CA GLN A 537 -33.55 2.39 15.33
C GLN A 537 -32.43 2.40 16.36
N GLY A 538 -32.05 3.58 16.89
CA GLY A 538 -31.01 3.71 17.91
C GLY A 538 -29.63 3.21 17.44
N GLY A 539 -29.33 3.38 16.15
CA GLY A 539 -28.01 3.15 15.58
C GLY A 539 -27.09 4.34 15.76
N GLU A 540 -25.80 4.12 15.45
CA GLU A 540 -24.75 5.14 15.61
C GLU A 540 -23.98 5.36 14.31
N TRP A 541 -23.51 6.59 14.12
CA TRP A 541 -22.47 6.90 13.13
C TRP A 541 -21.21 7.33 13.86
N VAL A 542 -20.22 6.45 13.88
CA VAL A 542 -18.90 6.70 14.46
C VAL A 542 -17.97 7.31 13.41
N SER A 543 -17.38 8.45 13.75
CA SER A 543 -16.43 9.14 12.90
C SER A 543 -15.10 8.41 12.85
N LEU A 544 -14.70 7.93 11.66
CA LEU A 544 -13.39 7.29 11.48
C LEU A 544 -12.29 8.35 11.39
N GLN A 545 -11.40 8.40 12.38
CA GLN A 545 -10.28 9.33 12.44
C GLN A 545 -8.94 8.60 12.33
N SER A 546 -7.99 9.19 11.59
CA SER A 546 -6.66 8.59 11.35
C SER A 546 -5.88 8.29 12.63
N HIS A 547 -6.00 9.15 13.65
CA HIS A 547 -5.26 8.98 14.90
C HIS A 547 -5.81 7.84 15.77
N ASP A 548 -7.11 7.54 15.67
CA ASP A 548 -7.76 6.50 16.47
C ASP A 548 -7.58 5.11 15.87
N ILE A 549 -7.67 4.99 14.53
CA ILE A 549 -7.50 3.69 13.85
C ILE A 549 -6.03 3.25 13.74
N LYS A 550 -5.09 4.21 13.65
CA LYS A 550 -3.65 3.95 13.50
C LYS A 550 -3.07 2.95 14.51
N PRO A 551 -3.28 3.07 15.84
CA PRO A 551 -2.76 2.08 16.79
C PRO A 551 -3.37 0.68 16.61
N LEU A 552 -4.62 0.59 16.13
CA LEU A 552 -5.27 -0.71 15.87
C LEU A 552 -4.67 -1.38 14.62
N LEU A 553 -4.47 -0.61 13.55
CA LEU A 553 -3.77 -1.07 12.35
C LEU A 553 -2.33 -1.49 12.68
N ALA A 554 -1.60 -0.69 13.47
CA ALA A 554 -0.22 -0.99 13.82
C ALA A 554 -0.09 -2.34 14.53
N ILE A 555 -0.94 -2.62 15.52
CA ILE A 555 -0.86 -3.89 16.26
C ILE A 555 -1.40 -5.06 15.44
N PHE A 556 -2.40 -4.83 14.60
CA PHE A 556 -2.89 -5.81 13.63
C PHE A 556 -1.77 -6.24 12.67
N TYR A 557 -1.01 -5.30 12.12
CA TYR A 557 0.13 -5.60 11.24
C TYR A 557 1.26 -6.34 11.95
N VAL A 558 1.48 -6.08 13.24
CA VAL A 558 2.39 -6.90 14.05
C VAL A 558 1.91 -8.34 14.15
N TRP A 559 0.61 -8.55 14.36
CA TRP A 559 0.03 -9.89 14.44
C TRP A 559 0.02 -10.64 13.11
N GLU A 560 -0.34 -9.98 12.01
CA GLU A 560 -0.28 -10.59 10.68
C GLU A 560 1.14 -11.05 10.31
N ASN A 561 2.16 -10.41 10.89
CA ASN A 561 3.55 -10.67 10.55
C ASN A 561 4.33 -11.34 11.68
N ARG A 562 3.63 -11.89 12.67
CA ARG A 562 4.20 -12.54 13.84
C ARG A 562 5.21 -13.63 13.46
N ASP A 563 4.94 -14.42 12.42
CA ASP A 563 5.88 -15.45 11.93
C ASP A 563 7.17 -14.87 11.36
N SER A 564 7.10 -13.67 10.78
CA SER A 564 8.29 -12.96 10.29
C SER A 564 9.05 -12.28 11.41
N TYR A 565 8.35 -11.91 12.49
CA TYR A 565 8.93 -11.32 13.70
C TYR A 565 9.36 -12.35 14.74
N GLU A 566 9.01 -13.63 14.53
CA GLU A 566 9.17 -14.73 15.47
C GLU A 566 8.54 -14.40 16.84
N LEU A 567 7.37 -13.75 16.79
CA LEU A 567 6.54 -13.45 17.95
C LEU A 567 5.43 -14.50 18.08
N THR A 568 5.10 -14.87 19.31
CA THR A 568 3.92 -15.71 19.57
C THR A 568 2.67 -14.84 19.69
N GLU A 569 1.50 -15.45 19.48
CA GLU A 569 0.22 -14.75 19.65
C GLU A 569 0.03 -14.26 21.09
N GLU A 570 0.45 -15.07 22.06
CA GLU A 570 0.36 -14.73 23.50
C GLU A 570 1.15 -13.48 23.83
N GLN A 571 2.37 -13.32 23.29
CA GLN A 571 3.19 -12.13 23.50
C GLN A 571 2.48 -10.87 23.00
N ILE A 572 1.86 -10.96 21.82
CA ILE A 572 1.13 -9.85 21.20
C ILE A 572 -0.14 -9.52 21.99
N PHE A 573 -0.91 -10.53 22.39
CA PHE A 573 -2.15 -10.32 23.15
C PHE A 573 -1.88 -9.78 24.55
N GLU A 574 -0.82 -10.26 25.20
CA GLU A 574 -0.36 -9.70 26.47
C GLU A 574 0.05 -8.24 26.29
N PHE A 575 0.79 -7.90 25.23
CA PHE A 575 1.16 -6.51 24.94
C PHE A 575 -0.07 -5.62 24.72
N ILE A 576 -1.07 -6.08 23.96
CA ILE A 576 -2.35 -5.37 23.75
C ILE A 576 -3.02 -5.07 25.09
N LYS A 577 -3.09 -6.06 25.99
CA LYS A 577 -3.69 -5.93 27.32
C LYS A 577 -2.89 -4.98 28.21
N GLN A 578 -1.58 -5.18 28.32
CA GLN A 578 -0.67 -4.38 29.15
C GLN A 578 -0.67 -2.91 28.74
N LYS A 579 -0.61 -2.62 27.44
CA LYS A 579 -0.63 -1.25 26.90
C LYS A 579 -2.04 -0.71 26.67
N GLN A 580 -3.07 -1.52 26.94
CA GLN A 580 -4.48 -1.16 26.82
C GLN A 580 -4.84 -0.63 25.42
N ILE A 581 -4.22 -1.19 24.37
CA ILE A 581 -4.29 -0.67 22.99
C ILE A 581 -5.74 -0.65 22.48
N ALA A 582 -6.50 -1.73 22.72
CA ALA A 582 -7.89 -1.83 22.28
C ALA A 582 -8.87 -1.21 23.29
N ILE A 583 -8.76 -1.56 24.58
CA ILE A 583 -9.74 -1.18 25.61
C ILE A 583 -9.82 0.33 25.87
N LYS A 584 -8.71 1.07 25.70
CA LYS A 584 -8.68 2.54 25.83
C LYS A 584 -8.77 3.27 24.48
N ASN A 585 -8.95 2.56 23.37
CA ASN A 585 -9.02 3.17 22.05
C ASN A 585 -10.33 3.99 21.90
N PRO A 586 -10.26 5.27 21.49
CA PRO A 586 -11.46 6.10 21.35
C PRO A 586 -12.48 5.54 20.36
N LEU A 587 -12.03 5.02 19.21
CA LEU A 587 -12.90 4.46 18.17
C LEU A 587 -13.63 3.19 18.67
N ILE A 588 -12.93 2.30 19.38
CA ILE A 588 -13.55 1.10 19.98
C ILE A 588 -14.60 1.48 21.02
N ARG A 589 -14.27 2.44 21.90
CA ARG A 589 -15.19 2.90 22.94
C ARG A 589 -16.43 3.54 22.31
N GLU A 590 -16.25 4.35 21.28
CA GLU A 590 -17.37 5.01 20.60
C GLU A 590 -18.27 4.02 19.83
N ILE A 591 -17.72 2.95 19.26
CA ILE A 591 -18.55 1.88 18.66
C ILE A 591 -19.42 1.18 19.71
N LEU A 592 -18.95 1.11 20.96
CA LEU A 592 -19.67 0.43 22.06
C LEU A 592 -20.54 1.38 22.89
N SER A 593 -20.29 2.68 22.85
CA SER A 593 -20.99 3.69 23.64
C SER A 593 -22.49 3.74 23.35
N ASP A 594 -23.23 4.41 24.23
CA ASP A 594 -24.65 4.67 23.99
C ASP A 594 -24.81 5.57 22.76
N PRO A 595 -25.74 5.25 21.84
CA PRO A 595 -25.89 6.00 20.60
C PRO A 595 -26.26 7.46 20.86
N SER A 596 -25.53 8.37 20.21
CA SER A 596 -25.82 9.80 20.20
C SER A 596 -27.09 10.11 19.39
N GLY A 597 -27.39 9.28 18.38
CA GLY A 597 -28.45 9.52 17.41
C GLY A 597 -28.23 10.76 16.53
N GLN A 598 -27.00 11.27 16.49
CA GLN A 598 -26.61 12.46 15.74
C GLN A 598 -25.50 12.17 14.73
N GLU A 599 -25.34 13.04 13.75
CA GLU A 599 -24.20 12.98 12.82
C GLU A 599 -22.94 13.57 13.50
N PRO A 600 -21.76 12.94 13.33
CA PRO A 600 -20.52 13.51 13.84
C PRO A 600 -20.21 14.88 13.22
N THR A 601 -19.64 15.79 14.03
CA THR A 601 -19.32 17.15 13.58
C THR A 601 -18.00 17.26 12.83
N ASN A 602 -17.13 16.26 12.92
CA ASN A 602 -15.75 16.24 12.40
C ASN A 602 -15.60 15.42 11.11
N LEU A 603 -16.62 15.45 10.25
CA LEU A 603 -16.63 14.74 8.98
C LEU A 603 -16.01 15.58 7.85
N THR A 604 -15.31 14.90 6.95
CA THR A 604 -14.80 15.51 5.71
C THR A 604 -15.89 15.59 4.65
N ASP A 605 -15.96 16.67 3.86
CA ASP A 605 -16.91 16.75 2.74
C ASP A 605 -16.66 15.61 1.74
N ASP A 606 -17.70 15.17 1.01
CA ASP A 606 -17.58 14.28 -0.16
C ASP A 606 -16.72 14.88 -1.31
N GLY A 607 -16.09 16.04 -1.08
CA GLY A 607 -14.97 16.53 -1.86
C GLY A 607 -13.79 15.59 -1.67
N LEU A 608 -13.78 14.51 -2.45
CA LEU A 608 -12.77 13.45 -2.51
C LEU A 608 -11.40 13.90 -1.96
N PRO A 609 -11.05 13.63 -0.70
CA PRO A 609 -9.72 13.88 -0.22
C PRO A 609 -8.97 12.55 -0.32
N ILE A 610 -8.66 12.08 -1.53
CA ILE A 610 -7.63 11.04 -1.62
C ILE A 610 -6.29 11.74 -1.50
N SER A 611 -5.63 11.52 -0.37
CA SER A 611 -4.28 12.04 -0.16
C SER A 611 -3.32 11.37 -1.13
N ILE A 612 -2.47 12.18 -1.75
CA ILE A 612 -1.49 11.73 -2.73
C ILE A 612 -0.35 11.02 -1.98
N PRO A 613 0.18 9.87 -2.44
CA PRO A 613 1.31 9.21 -1.79
C PRO A 613 2.50 10.18 -1.72
N GLN A 614 2.75 10.78 -0.56
CA GLN A 614 3.80 11.78 -0.42
C GLN A 614 5.17 11.11 -0.41
N SER A 615 6.04 11.53 -1.32
CA SER A 615 7.48 11.35 -1.17
C SER A 615 7.93 12.20 0.02
N ALA A 616 8.58 11.57 1.00
CA ALA A 616 9.11 12.26 2.18
C ALA A 616 10.28 13.19 1.79
N GLY A 617 9.96 14.39 1.30
CA GLY A 617 10.89 15.47 1.02
C GLY A 617 10.60 16.77 1.77
N ASN A 618 9.48 16.88 2.48
CA ASN A 618 8.96 18.15 3.00
C ASN A 618 8.88 18.23 4.54
N THR A 619 9.98 17.97 5.26
CA THR A 619 10.07 18.31 6.70
C THR A 619 11.23 19.25 7.06
N GLU A 620 11.69 20.05 6.10
CA GLU A 620 12.55 21.21 6.40
C GLU A 620 11.86 22.48 5.94
N ASN A 621 11.04 23.05 6.82
CA ASN A 621 10.77 24.49 6.94
C ASN A 621 9.81 24.70 8.13
N ILE A 622 10.30 24.43 9.34
CA ILE A 622 9.71 25.05 10.53
C ILE A 622 10.17 26.50 10.50
N ASN A 623 9.23 27.37 10.14
CA ASN A 623 9.39 28.80 10.11
C ASN A 623 9.57 29.32 11.55
N ILE A 624 10.82 29.35 12.03
CA ILE A 624 11.17 30.06 13.26
C ILE A 624 11.25 31.54 12.89
N ASN A 625 10.12 32.23 12.98
CA ASN A 625 10.07 33.69 13.20
C ASN A 625 8.61 34.14 13.39
N ALA A 626 8.24 34.48 14.63
CA ALA A 626 7.71 35.79 14.99
C ALA A 626 7.17 35.81 16.44
N LYS A 627 7.93 36.50 17.30
CA LYS A 627 7.61 37.12 18.61
C LYS A 627 7.06 36.25 19.74
#